data_AF-A0A090X6P9-F1
#
_entry.id   AF-A0A090X6P9-F1
#
_cell.length_a   1.000
_cell.length_b   1.000
_cell.length_c   1.000
_cell.angle_alpha   90.00
_cell.angle_beta   90.00
_cell.angle_gamma   90.00
#
_symmetry.space_group_name_H-M   'P 1'
#
loop_
_entity.id
_entity.type
_entity.pdbx_description
1 polymer ?
#
loop_
_entity_poly.entity_id
_entity_poly.type
_entity_poly.pdbx_seq_one_letter_code
_entity_poly.pdbx_strand_id
1 'polypeptide(L)' 'MYAALGKNDQKIYIVPSKKLVIIRMGNAADSENFALSSFDNDLWAKINALIE' A
#
# COMPACT_ATOMS: atom_id res chain seq x y z
N MET A 1 -4.41 -5.54 -10.72
CA MET A 1 -4.24 -5.46 -9.25
C MET A 1 -5.62 -5.25 -8.65
N TYR A 2 -5.89 -5.88 -7.50
CA TYR A 2 -7.06 -5.58 -6.67
C TYR A 2 -6.59 -4.92 -5.39
N ALA A 3 -7.34 -3.94 -4.89
CA ALA A 3 -7.00 -3.22 -3.66
C ALA A 3 -8.21 -3.13 -2.73
N ALA A 4 -7.98 -3.35 -1.44
CA ALA A 4 -8.92 -3.00 -0.37
C ALA A 4 -8.32 -1.88 0.46
N LEU A 5 -9.10 -0.84 0.72
CA LEU A 5 -8.70 0.35 1.49
C LEU A 5 -9.50 0.39 2.79
N GLY A 6 -8.82 0.68 3.88
CA GLY A 6 -9.40 0.79 5.22
C GLY A 6 -8.92 2.03 5.95
N LYS A 7 -9.57 2.32 7.08
CA LYS A 7 -9.21 3.44 7.98
C LYS A 7 -7.72 3.41 8.32
N ASN A 8 -7.10 4.57 8.50
CA ASN A 8 -5.68 4.74 8.87
C ASN A 8 -4.70 4.18 7.81
N ASP A 9 -5.03 4.35 6.52
CA ASP A 9 -4.24 3.82 5.41
C ASP A 9 -3.98 2.30 5.50
N GLN A 10 -4.92 1.54 6.04
CA GLN A 10 -4.86 0.09 5.99
C GLN A 10 -5.15 -0.38 4.56
N LYS A 11 -4.28 -1.23 4.02
CA LYS A 11 -4.33 -1.59 2.60
C LYS A 11 -4.01 -3.05 2.39
N ILE A 12 -4.76 -3.68 1.50
CA ILE A 12 -4.42 -4.99 0.95
C ILE A 12 -4.28 -4.82 -0.55
N TYR A 13 -3.12 -5.18 -1.10
CA TYR A 13 -2.91 -5.27 -2.54
C TYR A 13 -2.75 -6.72 -2.96
N ILE A 14 -3.53 -7.16 -3.95
CA ILE A 14 -3.40 -8.48 -4.56
C ILE A 14 -2.95 -8.27 -6.01
N VAL A 15 -1.75 -8.78 -6.34
CA VAL A 15 -1.14 -8.67 -7.67
C VAL A 15 -0.88 -10.08 -8.23
N PRO A 16 -1.87 -10.72 -8.87
CA PRO A 16 -1.75 -12.09 -9.36
C PRO A 16 -0.60 -12.29 -10.36
N SER A 17 -0.39 -11.32 -11.25
CA SER A 17 0.69 -11.37 -12.25
C SER A 17 2.09 -11.41 -11.64
N LYS A 18 2.24 -10.99 -10.38
CA LYS A 18 3.50 -11.03 -9.62
C LYS A 18 3.49 -12.10 -8.52
N LYS A 19 2.43 -12.91 -8.41
CA LYS A 19 2.20 -13.85 -7.28
C LYS A 19 2.41 -13.18 -5.92
N LEU A 20 1.99 -11.93 -5.80
CA LEU A 20 2.29 -11.04 -4.67
C LEU A 20 1.01 -10.61 -3.95
N VAL A 21 1.03 -10.68 -2.62
CA VAL A 21 0.04 -10.08 -1.73
C VAL A 21 0.76 -9.19 -0.73
N ILE A 22 0.32 -7.94 -0.61
CA ILE A 22 0.88 -6.97 0.33
C ILE A 22 -0.20 -6.61 1.34
N ILE A 23 0.12 -6.70 2.62
CA ILE A 23 -0.77 -6.37 3.72
C ILE A 23 -0.13 -5.25 4.53
N ARG A 24 -0.76 -4.07 4.53
CA ARG A 24 -0.43 -2.95 5.40
C ARG A 24 -1.45 -2.87 6.53
N MET A 25 -0.97 -2.98 7.76
CA MET A 25 -1.72 -2.79 9.00
C MET A 25 -1.02 -1.77 9.90
N GLY A 26 -1.76 -1.15 10.81
CA GLY A 26 -1.21 -0.26 11.83
C GLY A 26 -1.85 1.13 11.83
N ASN A 27 -1.09 2.09 12.36
CA ASN A 27 -1.52 3.48 12.47
C ASN A 27 -1.48 4.20 11.12
N ALA A 28 -2.08 5.39 11.08
CA ALA A 28 -2.10 6.24 9.89
C ALA A 28 -0.66 6.52 9.42
N ALA A 29 -0.46 6.58 8.09
CA ALA A 29 0.88 6.88 7.57
C ALA A 29 1.28 8.32 7.86
N ASP A 30 0.29 9.21 7.77
CA ASP A 30 0.44 10.64 7.92
C ASP A 30 -0.61 11.19 8.88
N SER A 31 -0.37 12.39 9.40
CA SER A 31 -1.37 13.16 10.12
C SER A 31 -2.50 13.56 9.17
N GLU A 32 -3.56 12.76 9.15
CA GLU A 32 -4.86 12.96 8.49
C GLU A 32 -4.86 13.90 7.26
N ASN A 33 -4.41 13.39 6.12
CA ASN A 33 -4.79 13.97 4.82
C ASN A 33 -6.07 13.28 4.33
N PHE A 34 -7.17 14.03 4.27
CA PHE A 34 -8.52 13.51 3.98
C PHE A 34 -8.72 12.85 2.60
N ALA A 35 -7.73 12.85 1.69
CA ALA A 35 -7.97 12.38 0.32
C ALA A 35 -6.78 11.77 -0.43
N LEU A 36 -5.54 12.23 -0.23
CA LEU A 36 -4.38 11.78 -1.03
C LEU A 36 -3.16 11.57 -0.14
N SER A 37 -2.81 10.31 0.12
CA SER A 37 -1.53 9.95 0.75
C SER A 37 -0.51 9.60 -0.34
N SER A 38 0.71 10.13 -0.24
CA SER A 38 1.84 9.75 -1.11
C SER A 38 2.40 8.37 -0.75
N PHE A 39 1.97 7.78 0.37
CA PHE A 39 2.53 6.56 0.92
C PHE A 39 2.57 5.41 -0.08
N ASP A 40 1.55 5.26 -0.94
CA ASP A 40 1.50 4.13 -1.86
C ASP A 40 2.61 4.19 -2.90
N ASN A 41 2.97 5.39 -3.36
CA ASN A 41 4.09 5.57 -4.27
C ASN A 41 5.41 5.18 -3.59
N ASP A 42 5.62 5.62 -2.35
CA ASP A 42 6.83 5.33 -1.58
C ASP A 42 6.94 3.83 -1.25
N LEU A 43 5.83 3.19 -0.91
CA LEU A 43 5.75 1.75 -0.67
C LEU A 43 6.10 0.97 -1.94
N TRP A 44 5.47 1.31 -3.07
CA TRP A 44 5.71 0.59 -4.33
C TRP A 44 7.13 0.77 -4.84
N ALA A 45 7.74 1.93 -4.65
CA ALA A 45 9.17 2.14 -4.96
C ALA A 45 10.07 1.15 -4.21
N LYS A 46 9.83 0.96 -2.89
CA LYS A 46 10.60 0.01 -2.07
C LYS A 46 10.33 -1.45 -2.45
N ILE A 47 9.07 -1.79 -2.75
CA ILE A 47 8.70 -3.14 -3.15
C ILE A 47 9.33 -3.51 -4.48
N ASN A 48 9.26 -2.62 -5.48
CA ASN A 48 9.88 -2.86 -6.78
C ASN A 48 11.39 -3.08 -6.63
N ALA A 49 12.08 -2.25 -5.84
CA ALA A 49 13.51 -2.44 -5.56
C ALA A 49 13.85 -3.76 -4.85
N LEU A 50 12.89 -4.44 -4.21
CA LEU A 50 13.08 -5.74 -3.55
C LEU A 50 12.77 -6.94 -4.45
N ILE A 51 11.80 -6.80 -5.36
CA ILE A 51 11.25 -7.93 -6.14
C ILE A 51 11.72 -7.94 -7.60
N GLU A 52 12.37 -6.86 -8.06
CA GLU A 52 13.11 -6.82 -9.33
C GLU A 52 14.50 -7.43 -9.15
#